data_AF-A0A350LTB1-F1
#
_entry.id   AF-A0A350LTB1-F1
#
_cell.length_a   1.000
_cell.length_b   1.000
_cell.length_c   1.000
_cell.angle_alpha   90.00
_cell.angle_beta   90.00
_cell.angle_gamma   90.00
#
_symmetry.space_group_name_H-M   'P 1'
#
loop_
_entity.id
_entity.type
_entity.pdbx_description
1 polymer ?
#
loop_
_entity_poly.entity_id
_entity_poly.type
_entity_poly.pdbx_seq_one_letter_code
_entity_poly.pdbx_strand_id
1 'polypeptide(L)'
;TRGEFGGLGIEVTQEDGFVKVVSPMDGTPADQAGIESGDFITHVDGASVLGLTLDEAVDLMRGPVGSEIIITVVREGSPEPFDVSIIRDTIKLTAVRARAEQDAVVLRVTTFNDQTYANLESGLAEKIEELGGEDKVSGIVLDLRN
;
A
#
# COMPACT_ATOMS: atom_id res chain seq x y z
N THR A 1 11.32 -7.52 -6.70
CA THR A 1 10.22 -7.21 -7.65
C THR A 1 10.41 -5.79 -8.13
N ARG A 2 9.81 -5.40 -9.27
CA ARG A 2 10.04 -4.08 -9.92
C ARG A 2 9.62 -2.84 -9.10
N GLY A 3 9.11 -3.02 -7.87
CA GLY A 3 8.68 -1.92 -7.00
C GLY A 3 7.35 -1.27 -7.39
N GLU A 4 6.74 -1.69 -8.50
CA GLU A 4 5.45 -1.20 -8.96
C GLU A 4 4.60 -2.30 -9.59
N PHE A 5 3.28 -2.11 -9.58
CA PHE A 5 2.31 -3.00 -10.22
C PHE A 5 1.02 -2.26 -10.58
N GLY A 6 0.28 -2.77 -11.56
CA GLY A 6 -1.08 -2.32 -11.83
C GLY A 6 -2.06 -2.90 -10.81
N GLY A 7 -2.80 -2.05 -10.11
CA GLY A 7 -3.73 -2.48 -9.06
C GLY A 7 -4.51 -1.33 -8.43
N LEU A 8 -5.04 -1.57 -7.23
CA LEU A 8 -5.99 -0.68 -6.55
C LEU A 8 -5.34 0.17 -5.45
N GLY A 9 -4.20 -0.28 -4.90
CA GLY A 9 -3.53 0.39 -3.79
C GLY A 9 -4.14 0.06 -2.42
N ILE A 10 -4.47 -1.21 -2.20
CA ILE A 10 -5.08 -1.69 -0.95
C ILE A 10 -4.13 -2.69 -0.30
N GLU A 11 -3.91 -2.55 1.00
CA GLU A 11 -3.34 -3.62 1.83
C GLU A 11 -4.47 -4.50 2.36
N VAL A 12 -4.37 -5.80 2.09
CA VAL A 12 -5.40 -6.78 2.44
C VAL A 12 -4.81 -7.93 3.23
N THR A 13 -5.65 -8.55 4.05
CA THR A 13 -5.37 -9.79 4.77
C THR A 13 -6.54 -10.74 4.60
N GLN A 14 -6.38 -11.97 5.07
CA GLN A 14 -7.48 -12.93 5.15
C GLN A 14 -7.96 -13.04 6.60
N GLU A 15 -9.28 -12.93 6.80
CA GLU A 15 -9.93 -13.08 8.11
C GLU A 15 -11.21 -13.90 7.91
N ASP A 16 -11.35 -15.01 8.64
CA ASP A 16 -12.48 -15.94 8.57
C ASP A 16 -12.87 -16.39 7.14
N GLY A 17 -11.87 -16.51 6.26
CA GLY A 17 -12.04 -16.92 4.86
C GLY A 17 -12.47 -15.79 3.91
N PHE A 18 -12.61 -14.56 4.41
CA PHE A 18 -12.87 -13.36 3.62
C PHE A 18 -11.62 -12.53 3.41
N VAL A 19 -11.60 -11.73 2.35
CA VAL A 19 -10.56 -10.74 2.11
C VAL A 19 -10.93 -9.47 2.88
N LYS A 20 -10.12 -9.12 3.88
CA LYS A 20 -10.32 -7.94 4.71
C LYS A 20 -9.31 -6.86 4.35
N VAL A 21 -9.78 -5.63 4.21
CA VAL A 21 -8.96 -4.44 4.02
C VAL A 21 -8.29 -4.09 5.33
N VAL A 22 -6.97 -4.12 5.34
CA VAL A 22 -6.15 -3.60 6.45
C VAL A 22 -6.14 -2.08 6.37
N SER A 23 -5.75 -1.54 5.22
CA SER A 23 -5.83 -0.10 4.94
C SER A 23 -5.73 0.20 3.44
N PRO A 24 -6.45 1.20 2.93
CA PRO A 24 -6.11 1.81 1.64
C PRO A 24 -4.77 2.56 1.76
N MET A 25 -4.03 2.66 0.65
CA MET A 25 -2.83 3.48 0.57
C MET A 25 -3.20 4.90 0.16
N ASP A 26 -2.76 5.91 0.91
CA ASP A 26 -3.08 7.33 0.64
C ASP A 26 -2.82 7.73 -0.83
N GLY A 27 -3.79 8.41 -1.43
CA GLY A 27 -3.72 8.92 -2.79
C GLY A 27 -3.87 7.87 -3.89
N THR A 28 -4.05 6.60 -3.56
CA THR A 28 -4.28 5.53 -4.55
C THR A 28 -5.74 5.46 -5.01
N PRO A 29 -6.05 4.73 -6.10
CA PRO A 29 -7.43 4.61 -6.59
C PRO A 29 -8.43 4.12 -5.53
N ALA A 30 -8.03 3.18 -4.68
CA ALA A 30 -8.91 2.67 -3.63
C ALA A 30 -9.20 3.68 -2.52
N ASP A 31 -8.20 4.47 -2.12
CA ASP A 31 -8.38 5.59 -1.18
C ASP A 31 -9.37 6.62 -1.76
N GLN A 32 -9.17 7.01 -3.02
CA GLN A 32 -10.06 7.95 -3.73
C GLN A 32 -11.48 7.40 -3.93
N ALA A 33 -11.61 6.07 -4.06
CA ALA A 33 -12.89 5.40 -4.19
C ALA A 33 -13.63 5.21 -2.85
N GLY A 34 -13.03 5.64 -1.73
CA GLY A 34 -13.64 5.61 -0.41
C GLY A 34 -13.64 4.22 0.24
N ILE A 35 -12.68 3.35 -0.11
CA ILE A 35 -12.43 2.10 0.60
C ILE A 35 -11.85 2.42 1.98
N GLU A 36 -12.30 1.69 3.00
CA GLU A 36 -11.93 1.94 4.39
C GLU A 36 -11.28 0.72 5.04
N SER A 37 -10.49 0.97 6.09
CA SER A 37 -9.98 -0.11 6.94
C SER A 37 -11.14 -0.88 7.57
N GLY A 38 -11.07 -2.20 7.56
CA GLY A 38 -12.13 -3.08 8.07
C GLY A 38 -13.17 -3.50 7.04
N ASP A 39 -13.13 -2.95 5.82
CA ASP A 39 -13.97 -3.43 4.71
C ASP A 39 -13.68 -4.89 4.39
N PHE A 40 -14.73 -5.66 4.10
CA PHE A 40 -14.61 -7.01 3.57
C PHE A 40 -14.96 -7.02 2.08
N ILE A 41 -14.02 -7.47 1.25
CA ILE A 41 -14.24 -7.64 -0.18
C ILE A 41 -14.81 -9.04 -0.39
N THR A 42 -16.03 -9.10 -0.93
CA THR A 42 -16.78 -10.34 -1.11
C THR A 42 -16.83 -10.81 -2.55
N HIS A 43 -16.80 -9.88 -3.50
CA HIS A 43 -16.81 -10.18 -4.93
C HIS A 43 -15.87 -9.24 -5.68
N VAL A 44 -15.34 -9.76 -6.79
CA VAL A 44 -14.57 -9.01 -7.79
C VAL A 44 -15.18 -9.31 -9.15
N ASP A 45 -15.62 -8.27 -9.86
CA ASP A 45 -16.34 -8.34 -11.14
C ASP A 45 -17.53 -9.33 -11.10
N GLY A 46 -18.25 -9.34 -9.96
CA GLY A 46 -19.38 -10.23 -9.69
C GLY A 46 -19.03 -11.67 -9.33
N ALA A 47 -17.75 -12.06 -9.39
CA ALA A 47 -17.29 -13.38 -8.93
C ALA A 47 -16.96 -13.34 -7.44
N SER A 48 -17.51 -14.28 -6.67
CA SER A 48 -17.21 -14.42 -5.24
C SER A 48 -15.74 -14.72 -5.01
N VAL A 49 -15.11 -14.02 -4.06
CA VAL A 49 -13.74 -14.33 -3.61
C VAL A 49 -13.70 -15.27 -2.41
N LEU A 50 -14.86 -15.68 -1.88
CA LEU A 50 -14.94 -16.63 -0.79
C LEU A 50 -14.33 -17.98 -1.19
N GLY A 51 -13.45 -18.51 -0.33
CA GLY A 51 -12.77 -19.79 -0.55
C GLY A 51 -11.53 -19.71 -1.45
N LEU A 52 -11.24 -18.56 -2.04
CA LEU A 52 -9.96 -18.30 -2.66
C LEU A 52 -8.86 -18.13 -1.61
N THR A 53 -7.64 -18.45 -1.98
CA THR A 53 -6.46 -18.01 -1.24
C THR A 53 -6.32 -16.48 -1.35
N LEU A 54 -5.59 -15.88 -0.40
CA LEU A 54 -5.32 -14.45 -0.44
C LEU A 54 -4.62 -14.04 -1.75
N ASP A 55 -3.65 -14.85 -2.20
CA ASP A 55 -2.90 -14.59 -3.43
C ASP A 55 -3.80 -14.62 -4.67
N GLU A 56 -4.70 -15.60 -4.78
CA GLU A 56 -5.68 -15.66 -5.88
C GLU A 56 -6.61 -14.44 -5.89
N ALA A 57 -7.09 -14.00 -4.72
CA ALA A 57 -7.92 -12.81 -4.62
C ALA A 57 -7.15 -11.53 -5.00
N VAL A 58 -5.89 -11.40 -4.58
CA VAL A 58 -5.02 -10.30 -4.98
C VAL A 58 -4.78 -10.30 -6.48
N ASP A 59 -4.59 -11.46 -7.11
CA ASP A 59 -4.38 -11.59 -8.54
C ASP A 59 -5.60 -11.15 -9.36
N LEU A 60 -6.83 -11.37 -8.85
CA LEU A 60 -8.06 -10.84 -9.46
C LEU A 60 -8.14 -9.30 -9.39
N MET A 61 -7.64 -8.71 -8.30
CA MET A 61 -7.63 -7.25 -8.11
C MET A 61 -6.56 -6.58 -8.96
N ARG A 62 -5.46 -7.27 -9.27
CA ARG A 62 -4.43 -6.83 -10.21
C ARG A 62 -4.98 -6.82 -11.63
N GLY A 63 -4.35 -6.03 -12.49
CA GLY A 63 -4.73 -5.95 -13.90
C GLY A 63 -4.06 -4.79 -14.63
N PRO A 64 -4.39 -4.60 -15.91
CA PRO A 64 -3.82 -3.52 -16.71
C PRO A 64 -4.16 -2.15 -16.12
N VAL A 65 -3.17 -1.25 -16.09
CA VAL A 65 -3.37 0.16 -15.72
C VAL A 65 -4.43 0.79 -16.64
N GLY A 66 -5.35 1.56 -16.05
CA GLY A 66 -6.47 2.21 -16.74
C GLY A 66 -7.69 1.31 -16.98
N SER A 67 -7.62 0.01 -16.64
CA SER A 67 -8.80 -0.87 -16.67
C SER A 67 -9.69 -0.66 -15.45
N GLU A 68 -11.00 -0.78 -15.65
CA GLU A 68 -11.98 -0.78 -14.56
C GLU A 68 -12.03 -2.15 -13.87
N ILE A 69 -12.34 -2.13 -12.58
CA ILE A 69 -12.75 -3.27 -11.77
C ILE A 69 -13.94 -2.86 -10.93
N ILE A 70 -14.85 -3.79 -10.65
CA ILE A 70 -15.92 -3.60 -9.67
C ILE A 70 -15.68 -4.54 -8.50
N ILE A 71 -15.62 -4.02 -7.28
CA ILE A 71 -15.56 -4.83 -6.07
C ILE A 71 -16.82 -4.65 -5.23
N THR A 72 -17.34 -5.74 -4.68
CA THR A 72 -18.47 -5.70 -3.75
C THR A 72 -17.95 -5.73 -2.31
N VAL A 73 -18.26 -4.68 -1.56
CA VAL A 73 -17.75 -4.43 -0.21
C VAL A 73 -18.85 -4.60 0.82
N VAL A 74 -18.49 -5.21 1.95
CA VAL A 74 -19.27 -5.21 3.19
C VAL A 74 -18.53 -4.38 4.23
N ARG A 75 -19.19 -3.34 4.74
CA ARG A 75 -18.64 -2.41 5.73
C ARG A 75 -19.45 -2.46 7.01
N GLU A 76 -18.77 -2.48 8.16
CA GLU A 76 -19.44 -2.40 9.45
C GLU A 76 -20.22 -1.08 9.58
N GLY A 77 -21.49 -1.16 10.00
CA GLY A 77 -22.39 -0.02 10.11
C GLY A 77 -23.14 0.33 8.82
N SER A 78 -22.75 -0.23 7.66
CA SER A 78 -23.55 -0.16 6.43
C SER A 78 -24.61 -1.26 6.43
N PRO A 79 -25.87 -0.96 6.04
CA PRO A 79 -26.97 -1.93 6.14
C PRO A 79 -26.89 -3.04 5.07
N GLU A 80 -26.27 -2.76 3.92
CA GLU A 80 -26.21 -3.68 2.79
C GLU A 80 -24.81 -3.62 2.13
N PRO A 81 -24.36 -4.73 1.51
CA PRO A 81 -23.18 -4.70 0.65
C PRO A 81 -23.36 -3.73 -0.51
N PHE A 82 -22.27 -3.11 -0.97
CA PHE A 82 -22.31 -2.15 -2.08
C PHE A 82 -21.13 -2.33 -3.03
N ASP A 83 -21.33 -1.96 -4.28
CA ASP A 83 -20.32 -2.04 -5.32
C ASP A 83 -19.50 -0.75 -5.41
N VAL A 84 -18.20 -0.90 -5.61
CA VAL A 84 -17.25 0.19 -5.81
C VAL A 84 -16.54 -0.03 -7.14
N SER A 85 -16.73 0.89 -8.09
CA SER A 85 -15.94 0.92 -9.33
C SER A 85 -14.61 1.63 -9.07
N ILE A 86 -13.51 0.99 -9.46
CA ILE A 86 -12.16 1.50 -9.29
C ILE A 86 -11.40 1.36 -10.61
N ILE A 87 -10.74 2.44 -11.04
CA ILE A 87 -9.83 2.39 -12.19
C ILE A 87 -8.44 2.00 -11.68
N ARG A 88 -7.89 0.89 -12.17
CA ARG A 88 -6.55 0.42 -11.79
C ARG A 88 -5.50 1.45 -12.18
N ASP A 89 -4.53 1.67 -11.30
CA ASP A 89 -3.39 2.54 -11.57
C ASP A 89 -2.06 1.85 -11.22
N THR A 90 -0.95 2.51 -11.55
CA THR A 90 0.39 2.10 -11.17
C THR A 90 0.59 2.36 -9.68
N ILE A 91 0.55 1.29 -8.90
CA ILE A 91 0.79 1.33 -7.46
C ILE A 91 2.30 1.25 -7.24
N LYS A 92 2.88 2.33 -6.72
CA LYS A 92 4.30 2.41 -6.37
C LYS A 92 4.47 2.06 -4.91
N LEU A 93 5.25 1.01 -4.65
CA LEU A 93 5.62 0.64 -3.29
C LEU A 93 6.82 1.50 -2.86
N THR A 94 6.58 2.48 -1.98
CA THR A 94 7.67 3.20 -1.33
C THR A 94 8.47 2.23 -0.47
N ALA A 95 9.67 1.83 -0.94
CA ALA A 95 10.48 0.82 -0.28
C ALA A 95 11.16 1.34 0.99
N VAL A 96 11.39 2.65 1.06
CA VAL A 96 12.05 3.32 2.19
C VAL A 96 11.30 4.59 2.53
N ARG A 97 10.94 4.74 3.80
CA ARG A 97 10.44 6.01 4.35
C ARG A 97 11.53 6.64 5.18
N ALA A 98 11.90 7.87 4.83
CA ALA A 98 12.92 8.65 5.54
C ALA A 98 12.26 9.72 6.41
N ARG A 99 12.77 9.90 7.63
CA ARG A 99 12.34 10.98 8.54
C ARG A 99 13.51 11.46 9.39
N ALA A 100 13.51 12.74 9.74
CA ALA A 100 14.37 13.26 10.78
C ALA A 100 13.75 12.97 12.15
N GLU A 101 14.59 12.55 13.11
CA GLU A 101 14.25 12.41 14.51
C GLU A 101 15.31 13.18 15.31
N GLN A 102 14.96 14.40 15.75
CA GLN A 102 15.92 15.34 16.32
C GLN A 102 17.07 15.62 15.34
N ASP A 103 18.31 15.26 15.70
CA ASP A 103 19.51 15.38 14.88
C ASP A 103 19.90 14.06 14.19
N ALA A 104 19.09 13.01 14.28
CA ALA A 104 19.32 11.73 13.60
C ALA A 104 18.42 11.55 12.39
N VAL A 105 18.88 10.77 11.40
CA VAL A 105 18.06 10.35 10.26
C VAL A 105 17.60 8.90 10.47
N VAL A 106 16.30 8.66 10.39
CA VAL A 106 15.70 7.32 10.44
C VAL A 106 15.23 6.92 9.05
N LEU A 107 15.79 5.82 8.53
CA LEU A 107 15.40 5.20 7.26
C LEU A 107 14.70 3.89 7.57
N ARG A 108 13.37 3.84 7.41
CA ARG A 108 12.59 2.61 7.58
C ARG A 108 12.44 1.90 6.24
N VAL A 109 12.97 0.68 6.14
CA VAL A 109 12.77 -0.19 4.98
C VAL A 109 11.48 -0.97 5.18
N THR A 110 10.47 -0.68 4.37
CA THR A 110 9.16 -1.34 4.40
C THR A 110 9.14 -2.60 3.54
N THR A 111 9.97 -2.64 2.49
CA THR A 111 10.14 -3.80 1.62
C THR A 111 11.49 -3.77 0.91
N PHE A 112 11.99 -4.95 0.53
CA PHE A 112 13.19 -5.10 -0.28
C PHE A 112 12.81 -5.33 -1.75
N ASN A 113 13.06 -4.33 -2.58
CA ASN A 113 12.77 -4.35 -4.01
C ASN A 113 13.82 -3.54 -4.80
N ASP A 114 13.64 -3.44 -6.11
CA ASP A 114 14.63 -2.79 -6.99
C ASP A 114 14.75 -1.26 -6.73
N GLN A 115 13.83 -0.68 -5.97
CA GLN A 115 13.84 0.74 -5.58
C GLN A 115 14.49 1.00 -4.21
N THR A 116 14.77 -0.04 -3.39
CA THR A 116 15.27 0.13 -2.02
C THR A 116 16.56 0.94 -1.96
N TYR A 117 17.55 0.66 -2.82
CA TYR A 117 18.81 1.41 -2.83
C TYR A 117 18.59 2.88 -3.19
N ALA A 118 17.87 3.14 -4.28
CA ALA A 118 17.60 4.50 -4.73
C ALA A 118 16.81 5.30 -3.68
N ASN A 119 15.82 4.70 -3.02
CA ASN A 119 15.05 5.36 -1.97
C ASN A 119 15.87 5.58 -0.69
N LEU A 120 16.80 4.69 -0.34
CA LEU A 120 17.76 4.90 0.77
C LEU A 120 18.65 6.11 0.48
N GLU A 121 19.25 6.14 -0.71
CA GLU A 121 20.19 7.19 -1.13
C GLU A 121 19.49 8.56 -1.18
N SER A 122 18.35 8.65 -1.88
CA SER A 122 17.61 9.91 -2.00
C SER A 122 17.02 10.35 -0.66
N GLY A 123 16.45 9.42 0.12
CA GLY A 123 15.85 9.72 1.41
C GLY A 123 16.87 10.17 2.45
N LEU A 124 18.07 9.58 2.45
CA LEU A 124 19.15 10.02 3.31
C LEU A 124 19.62 11.44 2.93
N ALA A 125 19.91 11.67 1.65
CA ALA A 125 20.38 12.98 1.16
C ALA A 125 19.38 14.10 1.49
N GLU A 126 18.08 13.87 1.26
CA GLU A 126 17.02 14.84 1.55
C GLU A 126 16.98 15.19 3.04
N LYS A 127 17.06 14.21 3.94
CA LYS A 127 16.99 14.48 5.39
C LYS A 127 18.28 15.11 5.93
N ILE A 128 19.44 14.81 5.36
CA ILE A 128 20.69 15.51 5.67
C ILE A 128 20.57 16.99 5.30
N GLU A 129 20.05 17.30 4.12
CA GLU A 129 19.84 18.68 3.67
C GLU A 129 18.84 19.42 4.58
N GLU A 130 17.73 18.77 4.93
CA GLU A 130 16.71 19.31 5.86
C GLU A 130 17.29 19.65 7.23
N LEU A 131 18.22 18.84 7.75
CA LEU A 131 18.92 19.07 9.02
C LEU A 131 20.02 20.14 8.94
N GLY A 132 20.30 20.67 7.74
CA GLY A 132 21.31 21.71 7.52
C GLY A 132 22.72 21.19 7.25
N GLY A 133 22.85 19.94 6.79
CA GLY A 133 24.10 19.33 6.34
C GLY A 133 24.61 18.20 7.24
N GLU A 134 25.59 17.44 6.73
CA GLU A 134 26.12 16.23 7.38
C GLU A 134 26.66 16.48 8.80
N ASP A 135 27.29 17.63 9.03
CA ASP A 135 27.82 18.03 10.35
C ASP A 135 26.74 18.23 11.43
N LYS A 136 25.47 18.32 11.02
CA LYS A 136 24.31 18.46 11.92
C LYS A 136 23.66 17.12 12.24
N VAL A 137 24.11 16.04 11.62
CA VAL A 137 23.53 14.70 11.77
C VAL A 137 24.32 13.92 12.82
N SER A 138 23.67 13.54 13.93
CA SER A 138 24.28 12.78 15.02
C SER A 138 24.42 11.29 14.73
N GLY A 139 23.61 10.76 13.81
CA GLY A 139 23.65 9.37 13.40
C GLY A 139 22.55 8.98 12.43
N ILE A 140 22.63 7.74 11.95
CA ILE A 140 21.67 7.15 11.02
C ILE A 140 21.14 5.86 11.65
N VAL A 141 19.81 5.71 11.68
CA VAL A 141 19.12 4.49 12.10
C VAL A 141 18.49 3.84 10.88
N LEU A 142 18.90 2.60 10.59
CA LEU A 142 18.22 1.75 9.62
C LEU A 142 17.20 0.87 10.34
N ASP A 143 15.91 1.19 10.19
CA ASP A 143 14.83 0.42 10.78
C ASP A 143 14.33 -0.65 9.82
N LEU A 144 14.56 -1.91 10.19
CA LEU A 144 14.16 -3.11 9.43
C LEU A 144 13.01 -3.87 10.11
N ARG A 145 12.31 -3.26 11.08
CA ARG A 145 11.20 -3.91 11.79
C ARG A 145 9.93 -3.91 10.94
N ASN A 146 9.26 -5.06 10.94
CA ASN A 146 7.92 -5.27 10.40
C ASN A 146 6.88 -4.57 11.29
#